data_AF-A0A644V5S9-F1
#
_entry.id   AF-A0A644V5S9-F1
#
_cell.length_a   1.000
_cell.length_b   1.000
_cell.length_c   1.000
_cell.angle_alpha   90.00
_cell.angle_beta   90.00
_cell.angle_gamma   90.00
#
_symmetry.space_group_name_H-M   'P 1'
#
loop_
_entity.id
_entity.type
_entity.pdbx_description
1 polymer ?
#
loop_
_entity_poly.entity_id
_entity_poly.type
_entity_poly.pdbx_seq_one_letter_code
_entity_poly.pdbx_strand_id
1 'polypeptide(L)'
;MKDLKIILMGFGAVGKGVAQAISIKKDNIVNKFGINIKLVAVADSNSSAISNKGLDEKLLIETKETSGTLSKYPEFGTDVNGLDVLNKVDYDLLVEATPTNIDNGEPAKSLTIHAFKSGKDVVTSNKGHLALYFSEMLDLARENNVEFKYEASVGGAMPIINFAEETLPSSSISSIIGILNGTTNYILSRMTTEGSSYRNTLEESQQLGIAETDPTQDVEGIDAACKTVILANSILKVPATYSDVKVEGISKITSESIELAKKEGYLIKLIAEVSKENLSVSPRLVKKNSPYAIEGTLNMATIKTDLADEVTVVGKGAGSLETASAMLTDIINIIKKKY
;
A
#
# COMPACT_ATOMS: atom_id res chain seq x y z
N MET A 1 23.54 -5.21 -21.06
CA MET A 1 22.25 -5.06 -20.37
C MET A 1 22.39 -5.75 -19.03
N LYS A 2 22.11 -5.07 -17.91
CA LYS A 2 22.26 -5.64 -16.56
C LYS A 2 20.89 -6.18 -16.14
N ASP A 3 20.88 -7.39 -15.58
CA ASP A 3 19.65 -7.97 -15.04
C ASP A 3 19.44 -7.50 -13.60
N LEU A 4 18.19 -7.22 -13.23
CA LEU A 4 17.73 -7.07 -11.86
C LEU A 4 16.87 -8.29 -11.53
N LYS A 5 17.37 -9.18 -10.67
CA LYS A 5 16.68 -10.40 -10.27
C LYS A 5 15.75 -10.11 -9.08
N ILE A 6 14.47 -10.38 -9.26
CA ILE A 6 13.43 -10.12 -8.25
C ILE A 6 12.83 -11.42 -7.75
N ILE A 7 12.66 -11.54 -6.44
CA ILE A 7 11.72 -12.49 -5.85
C ILE A 7 10.44 -11.72 -5.49
N LEU A 8 9.29 -12.24 -5.91
CA LEU A 8 7.97 -11.71 -5.54
C LEU A 8 7.29 -12.64 -4.53
N MET A 9 7.12 -12.17 -3.29
CA MET A 9 6.42 -12.90 -2.24
C MET A 9 5.00 -12.36 -2.09
N GLY A 10 4.00 -13.26 -2.23
CA GLY A 10 2.59 -12.91 -2.28
C GLY A 10 2.10 -12.73 -3.72
N PHE A 11 1.28 -13.68 -4.18
CA PHE A 11 0.76 -13.69 -5.55
C PHE A 11 -0.78 -13.63 -5.61
N GLY A 12 -1.35 -12.79 -4.73
CA GLY A 12 -2.76 -12.35 -4.78
C GLY A 12 -2.98 -11.21 -5.77
N ALA A 13 -3.99 -10.38 -5.54
CA ALA A 13 -4.34 -9.28 -6.44
C ALA A 13 -3.15 -8.31 -6.68
N VAL A 14 -2.44 -7.90 -5.64
CA VAL A 14 -1.28 -6.98 -5.76
C VAL A 14 -0.11 -7.66 -6.49
N GLY A 15 0.28 -8.86 -6.08
CA GLY A 15 1.38 -9.60 -6.71
C GLY A 15 1.15 -9.87 -8.20
N LYS A 16 -0.06 -10.30 -8.58
CA LYS A 16 -0.43 -10.43 -10.01
C LYS A 16 -0.35 -9.09 -10.73
N GLY A 17 -0.80 -8.01 -10.08
CA GLY A 17 -0.68 -6.65 -10.59
C GLY A 17 0.78 -6.23 -10.83
N VAL A 18 1.71 -6.59 -9.95
CA VAL A 18 3.14 -6.31 -10.11
C VAL A 18 3.71 -7.07 -11.31
N ALA A 19 3.43 -8.37 -11.43
CA ALA A 19 3.87 -9.15 -12.59
C ALA A 19 3.31 -8.55 -13.90
N GLN A 20 2.03 -8.17 -13.90
CA GLN A 20 1.40 -7.51 -15.04
C GLN A 20 2.06 -6.15 -15.37
N ALA A 21 2.32 -5.31 -14.37
CA ALA A 21 2.95 -4.01 -14.54
C ALA A 21 4.37 -4.14 -15.11
N ILE A 22 5.16 -5.09 -14.61
CA ILE A 22 6.49 -5.42 -15.14
C ILE A 22 6.37 -5.86 -16.60
N SER A 23 5.46 -6.77 -16.92
CA SER A 23 5.23 -7.22 -18.30
C SER A 23 4.91 -6.07 -19.26
N ILE A 24 4.00 -5.17 -18.85
CA ILE A 24 3.57 -4.01 -19.66
C ILE A 24 4.71 -3.00 -19.86
N LYS A 25 5.57 -2.82 -18.85
CA LYS A 25 6.60 -1.77 -18.84
C LYS A 25 8.00 -2.27 -19.19
N LYS A 26 8.18 -3.56 -19.43
CA LYS A 26 9.48 -4.22 -19.67
C LYS A 26 10.36 -3.47 -20.66
N ASP A 27 9.87 -3.24 -21.88
CA ASP A 27 10.63 -2.56 -22.93
C ASP A 27 10.96 -1.11 -22.56
N ASN A 28 10.03 -0.41 -21.91
CA ASN A 28 10.25 0.97 -21.46
C ASN A 28 11.35 1.03 -20.38
N ILE A 29 11.37 0.09 -19.45
CA ILE A 29 12.38 0.03 -18.38
C ILE A 29 13.75 -0.28 -18.98
N VAL A 30 13.82 -1.24 -19.91
CA VAL A 30 15.06 -1.57 -20.63
C VAL A 30 15.56 -0.37 -21.42
N ASN A 31 14.70 0.28 -22.21
CA ASN A 31 15.11 1.40 -23.06
C ASN A 31 15.54 2.62 -22.26
N LYS A 32 14.88 2.90 -21.12
CA LYS A 32 15.13 4.10 -20.32
C LYS A 32 16.26 3.93 -19.30
N PHE A 33 16.39 2.74 -18.71
CA PHE A 33 17.32 2.50 -17.60
C PHE A 33 18.40 1.46 -17.93
N GLY A 34 18.32 0.76 -19.07
CA GLY A 34 19.29 -0.28 -19.43
C GLY A 34 19.21 -1.54 -18.57
N ILE A 35 18.15 -1.66 -17.75
CA ILE A 35 17.92 -2.75 -16.80
C ILE A 35 16.81 -3.67 -17.29
N ASN A 36 17.10 -4.96 -17.26
CA ASN A 36 16.12 -6.00 -17.54
C ASN A 36 15.67 -6.64 -16.22
N ILE A 37 14.39 -6.45 -15.88
CA ILE A 37 13.81 -7.05 -14.68
C ILE A 37 13.48 -8.51 -14.95
N LYS A 38 13.94 -9.41 -14.07
CA LYS A 38 13.66 -10.84 -14.13
C LYS A 38 13.02 -11.30 -12.82
N LEU A 39 11.77 -11.78 -12.90
CA LEU A 39 11.18 -12.54 -11.79
C LEU A 39 11.86 -13.92 -11.72
N VAL A 40 12.75 -14.12 -10.75
CA VAL A 40 13.49 -15.39 -10.59
C VAL A 40 12.81 -16.34 -9.63
N ALA A 41 11.95 -15.83 -8.76
CA ALA A 41 10.98 -16.61 -8.03
C ALA A 41 9.70 -15.80 -7.78
N VAL A 42 8.57 -16.51 -7.75
CA VAL A 42 7.28 -15.98 -7.34
C VAL A 42 6.62 -16.99 -6.42
N ALA A 43 6.14 -16.56 -5.26
CA ALA A 43 5.52 -17.44 -4.28
C ALA A 43 4.19 -16.89 -3.78
N ASP A 44 3.27 -17.79 -3.46
CA ASP A 44 2.10 -17.52 -2.64
C ASP A 44 2.21 -18.23 -1.28
N SER A 45 1.09 -18.36 -0.56
CA SER A 45 1.07 -18.98 0.77
C SER A 45 1.43 -20.46 0.76
N ASN A 46 1.27 -21.17 -0.37
CA ASN A 46 1.34 -22.63 -0.42
C ASN A 46 2.29 -23.17 -1.51
N SER A 47 2.67 -22.34 -2.48
CA SER A 47 3.38 -22.77 -3.68
C SER A 47 4.27 -21.66 -4.24
N SER A 48 5.19 -22.04 -5.12
CA SER A 48 6.03 -21.10 -5.85
C SER A 48 6.39 -21.60 -7.24
N ALA A 49 6.91 -20.70 -8.06
CA ALA A 49 7.64 -21.00 -9.28
C ALA A 49 9.05 -20.39 -9.16
N ILE A 50 10.10 -21.17 -9.47
CA ILE A 50 11.50 -20.76 -9.24
C ILE A 50 12.37 -21.07 -10.47
N SER A 51 12.96 -20.03 -11.07
CA SER A 51 13.83 -20.14 -12.25
C SER A 51 14.97 -19.12 -12.21
N ASN A 52 16.22 -19.61 -12.20
CA ASN A 52 17.42 -18.76 -12.31
C ASN A 52 17.49 -17.94 -13.62
N LYS A 53 16.73 -18.34 -14.66
CA LYS A 53 16.72 -17.67 -15.96
C LYS A 53 15.66 -16.57 -16.05
N GLY A 54 14.75 -16.50 -15.09
CA GLY A 54 13.54 -15.70 -15.13
C GLY A 54 12.30 -16.54 -15.45
N LEU A 55 11.15 -16.01 -15.06
CA LEU A 55 9.81 -16.56 -15.26
C LEU A 55 9.03 -15.64 -16.23
N ASP A 56 8.07 -16.20 -16.95
CA ASP A 56 7.18 -15.43 -17.82
C ASP A 56 6.02 -14.86 -16.99
N GLU A 57 5.90 -13.54 -16.99
CA GLU A 57 4.96 -12.83 -16.13
C GLU A 57 3.50 -13.12 -16.50
N LYS A 58 3.20 -13.34 -17.78
CA LYS A 58 1.84 -13.64 -18.25
C LYS A 58 1.46 -15.08 -17.92
N LEU A 59 2.38 -16.02 -18.14
CA LEU A 59 2.16 -17.43 -17.83
C LEU A 59 2.01 -17.66 -16.33
N LEU A 60 2.71 -16.90 -15.49
CA LEU A 60 2.52 -16.93 -14.03
C LEU A 60 1.07 -16.58 -13.65
N ILE A 61 0.55 -15.48 -14.20
CA ILE A 61 -0.83 -15.03 -13.96
C ILE A 61 -1.82 -16.08 -14.45
N GLU A 62 -1.66 -16.55 -15.70
CA GLU A 62 -2.52 -17.57 -16.30
C GLU A 62 -2.53 -18.87 -15.49
N THR A 63 -1.35 -19.35 -15.06
CA THR A 63 -1.21 -20.54 -14.23
C THR A 63 -1.98 -20.38 -12.92
N LYS A 64 -1.82 -19.25 -12.24
CA LYS A 64 -2.49 -19.00 -10.96
C LYS A 64 -4.02 -18.88 -11.12
N GLU A 65 -4.49 -18.27 -12.20
CA GLU A 65 -5.93 -18.09 -12.46
C GLU A 65 -6.63 -19.38 -12.90
N THR A 66 -5.95 -20.22 -13.69
CA THR A 66 -6.53 -21.47 -14.20
C THR A 66 -6.44 -22.62 -13.22
N SER A 67 -5.33 -22.73 -12.47
CA SER A 67 -5.06 -23.88 -11.60
C SER A 67 -5.18 -23.57 -10.10
N GLY A 68 -5.24 -22.29 -9.72
CA GLY A 68 -5.28 -21.87 -8.32
C GLY A 68 -3.93 -21.98 -7.58
N THR A 69 -2.87 -22.47 -8.21
CA THR A 69 -1.56 -22.70 -7.57
C THR A 69 -0.39 -22.39 -8.52
N LEU A 70 0.76 -21.99 -7.98
CA LEU A 70 1.99 -21.82 -8.76
C LEU A 70 2.75 -23.13 -8.95
N SER A 71 2.42 -24.19 -8.19
CA SER A 71 3.07 -25.50 -8.35
C SER A 71 2.76 -26.19 -9.69
N LYS A 72 1.78 -25.67 -10.44
CA LYS A 72 1.47 -26.10 -11.81
C LYS A 72 2.19 -25.29 -12.89
N TYR A 73 3.03 -24.33 -12.51
CA TYR A 73 3.83 -23.59 -13.48
C TYR A 73 4.78 -24.56 -14.21
N PRO A 74 4.83 -24.55 -15.56
CA PRO A 74 5.59 -25.53 -16.32
C PRO A 74 7.06 -25.57 -15.92
N GLU A 75 7.59 -26.77 -15.66
CA GLU A 75 8.99 -27.10 -15.31
C GLU A 75 9.50 -26.53 -13.96
N PHE A 76 9.00 -25.36 -13.54
CA PHE A 76 9.56 -24.61 -12.41
C PHE A 76 8.62 -24.48 -11.20
N GLY A 77 7.39 -25.00 -11.31
CA GLY A 77 6.43 -25.04 -10.20
C GLY A 77 6.86 -25.98 -9.07
N THR A 78 6.68 -25.54 -7.83
CA THR A 78 7.02 -26.29 -6.61
C THR A 78 6.11 -25.89 -5.44
N ASP A 79 6.08 -26.70 -4.39
CA ASP A 79 5.32 -26.44 -3.16
C ASP A 79 6.16 -25.73 -2.06
N VAL A 80 7.41 -25.36 -2.38
CA VAL A 80 8.25 -24.52 -1.52
C VAL A 80 7.60 -23.15 -1.34
N ASN A 81 7.55 -22.63 -0.11
CA ASN A 81 6.93 -21.36 0.23
C ASN A 81 7.68 -20.65 1.37
N GLY A 82 7.25 -19.43 1.70
CA GLY A 82 7.81 -18.65 2.81
C GLY A 82 9.32 -18.35 2.67
N LEU A 83 10.04 -18.43 3.78
CA LEU A 83 11.48 -18.14 3.84
C LEU A 83 12.32 -19.08 2.97
N ASP A 84 11.87 -20.31 2.74
CA ASP A 84 12.64 -21.28 1.97
C ASP A 84 12.85 -20.82 0.53
N VAL A 85 11.90 -20.07 -0.05
CA VAL A 85 12.00 -19.52 -1.41
C VAL A 85 13.20 -18.59 -1.54
N LEU A 86 13.44 -17.73 -0.54
CA LEU A 86 14.54 -16.75 -0.54
C LEU A 86 15.92 -17.42 -0.57
N ASN A 87 16.02 -18.66 -0.10
CA ASN A 87 17.27 -19.41 -0.06
C ASN A 87 17.51 -20.27 -1.33
N LYS A 88 16.55 -20.36 -2.25
CA LYS A 88 16.64 -21.27 -3.42
C LYS A 88 17.30 -20.65 -4.63
N VAL A 89 17.27 -19.33 -4.76
CA VAL A 89 17.73 -18.61 -5.94
C VAL A 89 18.42 -17.32 -5.54
N ASP A 90 19.48 -16.97 -6.27
CA ASP A 90 20.14 -15.67 -6.13
C ASP A 90 19.23 -14.56 -6.70
N TYR A 91 19.07 -13.49 -5.94
CA TYR A 91 18.23 -12.35 -6.26
C TYR A 91 18.85 -11.05 -5.76
N ASP A 92 18.41 -9.92 -6.28
CA ASP A 92 18.88 -8.59 -5.89
C ASP A 92 17.86 -7.86 -5.00
N LEU A 93 16.57 -8.07 -5.28
CA LEU A 93 15.46 -7.34 -4.68
C LEU A 93 14.31 -8.27 -4.31
N LEU A 94 13.83 -8.16 -3.07
CA LEU A 94 12.58 -8.75 -2.62
C LEU A 94 11.44 -7.75 -2.87
N VAL A 95 10.41 -8.21 -3.59
CA VAL A 95 9.13 -7.52 -3.69
C VAL A 95 8.14 -8.27 -2.79
N GLU A 96 7.68 -7.60 -1.73
CA GLU A 96 6.86 -8.18 -0.67
C GLU A 96 5.42 -7.65 -0.76
N ALA A 97 4.51 -8.53 -1.13
CA ALA A 97 3.09 -8.28 -1.35
C ALA A 97 2.22 -9.36 -0.70
N THR A 98 2.68 -9.92 0.42
CA THR A 98 1.91 -10.89 1.21
C THR A 98 0.74 -10.19 1.93
N PRO A 99 -0.32 -10.91 2.32
CA PRO A 99 -1.44 -10.33 3.05
C PRO A 99 -1.00 -9.60 4.33
N THR A 100 -1.66 -8.48 4.62
CA THR A 100 -1.38 -7.69 5.82
C THR A 100 -1.82 -8.44 7.07
N ASN A 101 -0.94 -8.50 8.06
CA ASN A 101 -1.21 -9.04 9.38
C ASN A 101 -0.79 -8.00 10.42
N ILE A 102 -1.78 -7.44 11.12
CA ILE A 102 -1.56 -6.38 12.12
C ILE A 102 -1.39 -6.92 13.55
N ASP A 103 -1.48 -8.25 13.73
CA ASP A 103 -1.27 -8.86 15.04
C ASP A 103 0.22 -9.02 15.34
N ASN A 104 0.99 -9.45 14.33
CA ASN A 104 2.42 -9.70 14.48
C ASN A 104 3.28 -9.34 13.26
N GLY A 105 2.70 -8.87 12.15
CA GLY A 105 3.43 -8.50 10.94
C GLY A 105 3.92 -9.67 10.09
N GLU A 106 3.62 -10.92 10.45
CA GLU A 106 4.06 -12.10 9.69
C GLU A 106 3.12 -12.43 8.51
N PRO A 107 3.65 -12.93 7.39
CA PRO A 107 5.05 -13.35 7.16
C PRO A 107 5.99 -12.21 6.69
N ALA A 108 5.46 -11.01 6.43
CA ALA A 108 6.21 -9.91 5.84
C ALA A 108 7.41 -9.48 6.68
N LYS A 109 7.28 -9.48 8.02
CA LYS A 109 8.37 -9.18 8.95
C LYS A 109 9.56 -10.13 8.73
N SER A 110 9.33 -11.43 8.85
CA SER A 110 10.42 -12.42 8.74
C SER A 110 11.08 -12.42 7.36
N LEU A 111 10.28 -12.28 6.28
CA LEU A 111 10.80 -12.20 4.92
C LEU A 111 11.69 -10.96 4.71
N THR A 112 11.25 -9.81 5.21
CA THR A 112 11.97 -8.54 5.10
C THR A 112 13.29 -8.57 5.87
N ILE A 113 13.27 -9.04 7.12
CA ILE A 113 14.49 -9.18 7.93
C ILE A 113 15.49 -10.13 7.26
N HIS A 114 15.01 -11.24 6.71
CA HIS A 114 15.87 -12.19 6.00
C HIS A 114 16.52 -11.55 4.77
N ALA A 115 15.77 -10.81 3.97
CA ALA A 115 16.29 -10.10 2.81
C ALA A 115 17.36 -9.07 3.21
N PHE A 116 17.10 -8.27 4.25
CA PHE A 116 18.08 -7.29 4.76
C PHE A 116 19.38 -7.95 5.17
N LYS A 117 19.32 -9.02 5.98
CA LYS A 117 20.51 -9.75 6.45
C LYS A 117 21.28 -10.43 5.32
N SER A 118 20.62 -10.71 4.20
CA SER A 118 21.22 -11.23 2.97
C SER A 118 21.74 -10.12 2.04
N GLY A 119 21.72 -8.86 2.47
CA GLY A 119 22.18 -7.71 1.69
C GLY A 119 21.29 -7.40 0.49
N LYS A 120 20.00 -7.74 0.56
CA LYS A 120 19.02 -7.58 -0.52
C LYS A 120 18.07 -6.42 -0.22
N ASP A 121 17.75 -5.66 -1.26
CA ASP A 121 16.79 -4.57 -1.14
C ASP A 121 15.37 -5.11 -0.96
N VAL A 122 14.48 -4.27 -0.43
CA VAL A 122 13.07 -4.64 -0.22
C VAL A 122 12.13 -3.52 -0.70
N VAL A 123 11.14 -3.89 -1.49
CA VAL A 123 9.95 -3.07 -1.79
C VAL A 123 8.74 -3.78 -1.23
N THR A 124 7.98 -3.14 -0.34
CA THR A 124 6.79 -3.75 0.28
C THR A 124 5.51 -2.93 0.06
N SER A 125 4.38 -3.63 -0.01
CA SER A 125 3.03 -3.04 0.09
C SER A 125 2.35 -3.36 1.43
N ASN A 126 2.98 -4.16 2.28
CA ASN A 126 2.37 -4.70 3.49
C ASN A 126 2.49 -3.71 4.65
N LYS A 127 1.34 -3.37 5.25
CA LYS A 127 1.28 -2.38 6.33
C LYS A 127 1.58 -2.96 7.70
N GLY A 128 1.48 -4.28 7.89
CA GLY A 128 1.48 -4.90 9.22
C GLY A 128 2.80 -4.70 9.95
N HIS A 129 3.89 -5.19 9.36
CA HIS A 129 5.22 -5.01 9.92
C HIS A 129 5.67 -3.53 9.93
N LEU A 130 5.19 -2.70 9.01
CA LEU A 130 5.42 -1.25 9.05
C LEU A 130 4.69 -0.57 10.21
N ALA A 131 3.44 -0.93 10.50
CA ALA A 131 2.66 -0.30 11.58
C ALA A 131 3.09 -0.76 12.99
N LEU A 132 3.73 -1.93 13.09
CA LEU A 132 4.16 -2.51 14.37
C LEU A 132 5.67 -2.32 14.65
N TYR A 133 6.52 -2.35 13.61
CA TYR A 133 7.97 -2.46 13.75
C TYR A 133 8.74 -1.46 12.86
N PHE A 134 8.14 -0.31 12.52
CA PHE A 134 8.72 0.64 11.56
C PHE A 134 10.19 0.98 11.83
N SER A 135 10.48 1.42 13.07
CA SER A 135 11.82 1.86 13.46
C SER A 135 12.82 0.70 13.40
N GLU A 136 12.43 -0.48 13.90
CA GLU A 136 13.24 -1.71 13.81
C GLU A 136 13.60 -2.04 12.36
N MET A 137 12.64 -1.95 11.44
CA MET A 137 12.86 -2.24 10.02
C MET A 137 13.81 -1.23 9.36
N LEU A 138 13.66 0.06 9.64
CA LEU A 138 14.57 1.08 9.12
C LEU A 138 15.98 0.96 9.69
N ASP A 139 16.12 0.64 10.97
CA ASP A 139 17.42 0.43 11.61
C ASP A 139 18.15 -0.75 10.97
N LEU A 140 17.46 -1.89 10.82
CA LEU A 140 18.02 -3.08 10.16
C LEU A 140 18.39 -2.83 8.70
N ALA A 141 17.57 -2.10 7.94
CA ALA A 141 17.89 -1.75 6.56
C ALA A 141 19.17 -0.90 6.48
N ARG A 142 19.33 0.08 7.38
CA ARG A 142 20.54 0.92 7.47
C ARG A 142 21.77 0.13 7.87
N GLU A 143 21.67 -0.72 8.88
CA GLU A 143 22.76 -1.58 9.35
C GLU A 143 23.29 -2.52 8.26
N ASN A 144 22.42 -3.01 7.39
CA ASN A 144 22.77 -3.91 6.29
C ASN A 144 23.07 -3.18 4.96
N ASN A 145 23.00 -1.84 4.94
CA ASN A 145 23.23 -1.01 3.75
C ASN A 145 22.35 -1.39 2.55
N VAL A 146 21.07 -1.59 2.80
CA VAL A 146 20.04 -1.94 1.81
C VAL A 146 18.95 -0.87 1.73
N GLU A 147 18.29 -0.79 0.58
CA GLU A 147 17.14 0.07 0.38
C GLU A 147 15.88 -0.62 0.87
N PHE A 148 15.06 0.14 1.59
CA PHE A 148 13.73 -0.28 2.00
C PHE A 148 12.70 0.76 1.54
N LYS A 149 11.80 0.35 0.66
CA LYS A 149 10.80 1.22 0.03
C LYS A 149 9.40 0.64 0.23
N TYR A 150 8.41 1.52 0.41
CA TYR A 150 7.08 1.14 0.89
C TYR A 150 5.97 2.11 0.44
N GLU A 151 6.09 2.76 -0.71
CA GLU A 151 5.06 3.69 -1.23
C GLU A 151 3.69 3.02 -1.29
N ALA A 152 3.65 1.78 -1.80
CA ALA A 152 2.40 1.04 -1.99
C ALA A 152 1.65 0.72 -0.69
N SER A 153 2.27 0.92 0.48
CA SER A 153 1.64 0.71 1.78
C SER A 153 0.62 1.82 2.14
N VAL A 154 0.74 3.01 1.55
CA VAL A 154 -0.16 4.15 1.80
C VAL A 154 -0.57 4.80 0.47
N GLY A 155 -1.87 5.03 0.28
CA GLY A 155 -2.35 5.79 -0.87
C GLY A 155 -2.51 5.01 -2.17
N GLY A 156 -2.08 3.75 -2.27
CA GLY A 156 -2.25 2.93 -3.47
C GLY A 156 -1.47 3.49 -4.64
N ALA A 157 -2.15 4.07 -5.64
CA ALA A 157 -1.49 4.79 -6.74
C ALA A 157 -1.27 6.28 -6.45
N MET A 158 -1.82 6.81 -5.36
CA MET A 158 -1.60 8.19 -4.92
C MET A 158 -0.20 8.30 -4.28
N PRO A 159 0.77 8.98 -4.91
CA PRO A 159 2.10 9.11 -4.33
C PRO A 159 2.05 10.05 -3.13
N ILE A 160 2.52 9.58 -1.98
CA ILE A 160 2.57 10.39 -0.76
C ILE A 160 3.93 10.30 -0.08
N ILE A 161 4.54 9.12 -0.02
CA ILE A 161 5.83 8.93 0.64
C ILE A 161 6.95 9.49 -0.24
N ASN A 162 7.09 9.01 -1.47
CA ASN A 162 8.05 9.53 -2.43
C ASN A 162 7.70 10.98 -2.82
N PHE A 163 6.43 11.38 -2.79
CA PHE A 163 6.07 12.79 -3.01
C PHE A 163 6.70 13.70 -1.93
N ALA A 164 6.54 13.34 -0.66
CA ALA A 164 7.16 14.07 0.44
C ALA A 164 8.69 14.00 0.40
N GLU A 165 9.27 12.82 0.20
CA GLU A 165 10.71 12.61 0.28
C GLU A 165 11.49 13.15 -0.95
N GLU A 166 10.95 12.98 -2.16
CA GLU A 166 11.67 13.29 -3.40
C GLU A 166 11.26 14.63 -4.02
N THR A 167 10.03 15.11 -3.78
CA THR A 167 9.52 16.36 -4.40
C THR A 167 9.48 17.55 -3.45
N LEU A 168 9.41 17.31 -2.13
CA LEU A 168 9.40 18.37 -1.11
C LEU A 168 10.67 18.40 -0.21
N PRO A 169 11.90 18.09 -0.70
CA PRO A 169 13.07 17.99 0.17
C PRO A 169 13.51 19.31 0.80
N SER A 170 13.05 20.45 0.27
CA SER A 170 13.32 21.79 0.82
C SER A 170 12.34 22.22 1.90
N SER A 171 11.25 21.46 2.12
CA SER A 171 10.15 21.86 3.00
C SER A 171 10.23 21.17 4.35
N SER A 172 9.93 21.91 5.41
CA SER A 172 9.62 21.33 6.72
C SER A 172 8.15 20.95 6.76
N ILE A 173 7.86 19.65 6.89
CA ILE A 173 6.47 19.16 6.95
C ILE A 173 6.02 19.14 8.42
N SER A 174 4.90 19.82 8.70
CA SER A 174 4.36 19.97 10.06
C SER A 174 3.18 19.04 10.35
N SER A 175 2.33 18.78 9.35
CA SER A 175 1.19 17.87 9.49
C SER A 175 0.74 17.31 8.15
N ILE A 176 -0.06 16.24 8.23
CA ILE A 176 -0.71 15.61 7.09
C ILE A 176 -2.18 15.37 7.47
N ILE A 177 -3.09 15.75 6.58
CA ILE A 177 -4.52 15.40 6.67
C ILE A 177 -4.85 14.48 5.50
N GLY A 178 -5.49 13.34 5.76
CA GLY A 178 -5.74 12.35 4.72
C GLY A 178 -7.14 11.73 4.75
N ILE A 179 -7.64 11.41 3.57
CA ILE A 179 -8.71 10.42 3.36
C ILE A 179 -8.01 9.20 2.78
N LEU A 180 -7.71 8.23 3.64
CA LEU A 180 -6.76 7.15 3.34
C LEU A 180 -7.42 5.79 3.07
N ASN A 181 -8.75 5.72 3.11
CA ASN A 181 -9.51 4.49 2.92
C ASN A 181 -10.67 4.70 1.92
N GLY A 182 -10.57 4.04 0.77
CA GLY A 182 -11.54 4.19 -0.33
C GLY A 182 -12.91 3.60 -0.01
N THR A 183 -12.99 2.51 0.74
CA THR A 183 -14.26 1.86 1.14
C THR A 183 -15.11 2.79 1.97
N THR A 184 -14.54 3.37 3.03
CA THR A 184 -15.25 4.33 3.90
C THR A 184 -15.58 5.63 3.19
N ASN A 185 -14.69 6.12 2.31
CA ASN A 185 -14.98 7.31 1.50
C ASN A 185 -16.17 7.05 0.55
N TYR A 186 -16.22 5.88 -0.07
CA TYR A 186 -17.32 5.48 -0.94
C TYR A 186 -18.64 5.40 -0.17
N ILE A 187 -18.66 4.72 0.98
CA ILE A 187 -19.85 4.59 1.83
C ILE A 187 -20.38 5.97 2.24
N LEU A 188 -19.52 6.84 2.79
CA LEU A 188 -19.93 8.18 3.23
C LEU A 188 -20.39 9.06 2.06
N SER A 189 -19.76 8.95 0.89
CA SER A 189 -20.21 9.63 -0.34
C SER A 189 -21.58 9.14 -0.79
N ARG A 190 -21.83 7.83 -0.83
CA ARG A 190 -23.13 7.23 -1.21
C ARG A 190 -24.24 7.64 -0.24
N MET A 191 -23.99 7.55 1.06
CA MET A 191 -24.96 8.01 2.06
C MET A 191 -25.29 9.51 1.88
N THR A 192 -24.32 10.33 1.48
CA THR A 192 -24.54 11.77 1.24
C THR A 192 -25.35 12.08 -0.02
N THR A 193 -25.13 11.31 -1.10
CA THR A 193 -25.81 11.52 -2.38
C THR A 193 -27.22 10.95 -2.37
N GLU A 194 -27.41 9.76 -1.79
CA GLU A 194 -28.68 9.04 -1.82
C GLU A 194 -29.54 9.23 -0.56
N GLY A 195 -28.95 9.65 0.56
CA GLY A 195 -29.64 9.71 1.85
C GLY A 195 -29.89 8.34 2.49
N SER A 196 -29.23 7.29 1.99
CA SER A 196 -29.32 5.92 2.48
C SER A 196 -28.73 5.74 3.88
N SER A 197 -29.24 4.74 4.62
CA SER A 197 -28.67 4.37 5.92
C SER A 197 -27.31 3.69 5.77
N TYR A 198 -26.47 3.76 6.81
CA TYR A 198 -25.15 3.11 6.83
C TYR A 198 -25.24 1.62 6.46
N ARG A 199 -26.20 0.91 7.07
CA ARG A 199 -26.39 -0.53 6.86
C ARG A 199 -26.69 -0.87 5.40
N ASN A 200 -27.65 -0.17 4.79
CA ASN A 200 -28.03 -0.43 3.41
C ASN A 200 -26.86 -0.13 2.46
N THR A 201 -26.17 0.99 2.66
CA THR A 201 -25.01 1.36 1.84
C THR A 201 -23.85 0.37 2.00
N LEU A 202 -23.62 -0.17 3.20
CA LEU A 202 -22.62 -1.21 3.42
C LEU A 202 -22.98 -2.50 2.68
N GLU A 203 -24.23 -2.97 2.79
CA GLU A 203 -24.72 -4.16 2.09
C GLU A 203 -24.57 -4.02 0.56
N GLU A 204 -24.92 -2.85 -0.01
CA GLU A 204 -24.69 -2.54 -1.43
C GLU A 204 -23.19 -2.51 -1.79
N SER A 205 -22.36 -1.92 -0.93
CA SER A 205 -20.91 -1.86 -1.16
C SER A 205 -20.29 -3.25 -1.20
N GLN A 206 -20.81 -4.19 -0.41
CA GLN A 206 -20.40 -5.60 -0.44
C GLN A 206 -20.83 -6.29 -1.75
N GLN A 207 -22.05 -6.04 -2.22
CA GLN A 207 -22.55 -6.58 -3.49
C GLN A 207 -21.74 -6.08 -4.70
N LEU A 208 -21.28 -4.83 -4.65
CA LEU A 208 -20.43 -4.22 -5.67
C LEU A 208 -18.96 -4.64 -5.57
N GLY A 209 -18.57 -5.42 -4.55
CA GLY A 209 -17.18 -5.83 -4.30
C GLY A 209 -16.27 -4.68 -3.85
N ILE A 210 -16.84 -3.58 -3.35
CA ILE A 210 -16.09 -2.44 -2.81
C ILE A 210 -15.70 -2.71 -1.35
N ALA A 211 -16.57 -3.36 -0.59
CA ALA A 211 -16.30 -3.82 0.77
C ALA A 211 -16.24 -5.34 0.81
N GLU A 212 -15.38 -5.90 1.66
CA GLU A 212 -15.32 -7.34 1.90
C GLU A 212 -16.49 -7.82 2.79
N THR A 213 -16.69 -9.14 2.86
CA THR A 213 -17.69 -9.76 3.74
C THR A 213 -17.48 -9.37 5.20
N ASP A 214 -16.23 -9.31 5.63
CA ASP A 214 -15.83 -8.70 6.91
C ASP A 214 -15.15 -7.35 6.62
N PRO A 215 -15.88 -6.22 6.72
CA PRO A 215 -15.37 -4.90 6.41
C PRO A 215 -14.71 -4.23 7.62
N THR A 216 -14.50 -4.95 8.74
CA THR A 216 -14.08 -4.37 10.03
C THR A 216 -12.83 -3.50 9.90
N GLN A 217 -11.84 -3.96 9.13
CA GLN A 217 -10.59 -3.23 8.89
C GLN A 217 -10.83 -1.84 8.27
N ASP A 218 -11.83 -1.72 7.41
CA ASP A 218 -12.19 -0.47 6.75
C ASP A 218 -13.07 0.39 7.66
N VAL A 219 -14.24 -0.14 8.07
CA VAL A 219 -15.31 0.67 8.68
C VAL A 219 -15.01 1.09 10.11
N GLU A 220 -14.17 0.34 10.83
CA GLU A 220 -13.68 0.72 12.15
C GLU A 220 -12.39 1.55 12.09
N GLY A 221 -11.91 1.91 10.89
CA GLY A 221 -10.79 2.83 10.68
C GLY A 221 -9.40 2.23 10.89
N ILE A 222 -9.28 0.91 11.04
CA ILE A 222 -8.03 0.20 11.33
C ILE A 222 -7.02 0.36 10.18
N ASP A 223 -7.45 0.18 8.93
CA ASP A 223 -6.59 0.36 7.74
C ASP A 223 -6.07 1.80 7.62
N ALA A 224 -6.93 2.79 7.86
CA ALA A 224 -6.54 4.20 7.87
C ALA A 224 -5.59 4.53 9.03
N ALA A 225 -5.74 3.87 10.19
CA ALA A 225 -4.86 4.04 11.33
C ALA A 225 -3.47 3.44 11.08
N CYS A 226 -3.37 2.25 10.47
CA CYS A 226 -2.09 1.71 10.03
C CYS A 226 -1.37 2.66 9.06
N LYS A 227 -2.10 3.23 8.09
CA LYS A 227 -1.54 4.22 7.16
C LYS A 227 -1.09 5.51 7.87
N THR A 228 -1.83 5.93 8.91
CA THR A 228 -1.46 7.07 9.76
C THR A 228 -0.13 6.82 10.47
N VAL A 229 0.08 5.63 11.04
CA VAL A 229 1.36 5.24 11.66
C VAL A 229 2.50 5.32 10.65
N ILE A 230 2.28 4.77 9.46
CA ILE A 230 3.31 4.77 8.40
C ILE A 230 3.66 6.20 8.00
N LEU A 231 2.68 7.08 7.79
CA LEU A 231 2.93 8.49 7.46
C LEU A 231 3.65 9.24 8.57
N ALA A 232 3.27 9.02 9.84
CA ALA A 232 3.91 9.64 10.99
C ALA A 232 5.41 9.30 11.07
N ASN A 233 5.73 8.01 10.95
CA ASN A 233 7.11 7.55 11.00
C ASN A 233 7.91 7.91 9.74
N SER A 234 7.32 7.75 8.56
CA SER A 234 8.02 7.95 7.28
C SER A 234 8.26 9.42 6.95
N ILE A 235 7.26 10.29 7.12
CA ILE A 235 7.33 11.68 6.66
C ILE A 235 7.67 12.63 7.81
N LEU A 236 6.97 12.52 8.94
CA LEU A 236 7.17 13.43 10.08
C LEU A 236 8.31 12.99 11.01
N LYS A 237 8.86 11.78 10.81
CA LYS A 237 9.86 11.14 11.67
C LYS A 237 9.43 11.09 13.13
N VAL A 238 8.13 10.85 13.36
CA VAL A 238 7.53 10.66 14.69
C VAL A 238 7.43 9.16 14.95
N PRO A 239 8.19 8.60 15.90
CA PRO A 239 8.07 7.19 16.28
C PRO A 239 6.68 6.92 16.82
N ALA A 240 5.93 6.06 16.14
CA ALA A 240 4.56 5.71 16.51
C ALA A 240 4.26 4.27 16.11
N THR A 241 3.31 3.69 16.82
CA THR A 241 2.72 2.37 16.58
C THR A 241 1.21 2.48 16.50
N TYR A 242 0.52 1.40 16.12
CA TYR A 242 -0.94 1.39 16.04
C TYR A 242 -1.62 1.84 17.35
N SER A 243 -1.07 1.48 18.52
CA SER A 243 -1.63 1.86 19.82
C SER A 243 -1.60 3.35 20.13
N ASP A 244 -0.80 4.13 19.39
CA ASP A 244 -0.67 5.58 19.57
C ASP A 244 -1.76 6.35 18.80
N VAL A 245 -2.50 5.69 17.90
CA VAL A 245 -3.53 6.31 17.08
C VAL A 245 -4.89 6.25 17.77
N LYS A 246 -5.56 7.40 17.93
CA LYS A 246 -6.97 7.45 18.37
C LYS A 246 -7.87 7.12 17.19
N VAL A 247 -8.64 6.04 17.27
CA VAL A 247 -9.46 5.54 16.15
C VAL A 247 -10.95 5.56 16.49
N GLU A 248 -11.74 6.16 15.61
CA GLU A 248 -13.19 6.07 15.58
C GLU A 248 -13.64 5.77 14.14
N GLY A 249 -14.43 4.72 13.97
CA GLY A 249 -14.95 4.29 12.67
C GLY A 249 -16.15 5.10 12.16
N ILE A 250 -16.73 4.63 11.06
CA ILE A 250 -17.91 5.25 10.43
C ILE A 250 -19.23 4.54 10.80
N SER A 251 -19.17 3.43 11.53
CA SER A 251 -20.33 2.56 11.81
C SER A 251 -21.44 3.24 12.61
N LYS A 252 -21.14 4.33 13.32
CA LYS A 252 -22.10 5.13 14.09
C LYS A 252 -22.66 6.34 13.34
N ILE A 253 -22.24 6.58 12.09
CA ILE A 253 -22.73 7.70 11.29
C ILE A 253 -24.15 7.41 10.81
N THR A 254 -25.06 8.33 11.10
CA THR A 254 -26.48 8.21 10.71
C THR A 254 -26.84 9.07 9.50
N SER A 255 -27.93 8.73 8.83
CA SER A 255 -28.54 9.52 7.76
C SER A 255 -28.89 10.95 8.22
N GLU A 256 -29.37 11.11 9.46
CA GLU A 256 -29.71 12.41 10.04
C GLU A 256 -28.46 13.28 10.23
N SER A 257 -27.35 12.67 10.65
CA SER A 257 -26.07 13.36 10.83
C SER A 257 -25.56 13.90 9.49
N ILE A 258 -25.69 13.10 8.42
CA ILE A 258 -25.33 13.49 7.07
C ILE A 258 -26.25 14.58 6.53
N GLU A 259 -27.56 14.46 6.73
CA GLU A 259 -28.53 15.47 6.27
C GLU A 259 -28.28 16.82 6.95
N LEU A 260 -28.01 16.81 8.27
CA LEU A 260 -27.67 18.00 9.03
C LEU A 260 -26.38 18.64 8.53
N ALA A 261 -25.30 17.85 8.39
CA ALA A 261 -24.04 18.34 7.82
C ALA A 261 -24.25 18.96 6.43
N LYS A 262 -25.06 18.31 5.59
CA LYS A 262 -25.38 18.77 4.24
C LYS A 262 -26.13 20.09 4.25
N LYS A 263 -27.07 20.32 5.17
CA LYS A 263 -27.80 21.60 5.31
C LYS A 263 -26.86 22.75 5.67
N GLU A 264 -25.86 22.49 6.51
CA GLU A 264 -24.86 23.48 6.94
C GLU A 264 -23.69 23.67 5.96
N GLY A 265 -23.73 23.05 4.77
CA GLY A 265 -22.68 23.19 3.75
C GLY A 265 -21.44 22.31 3.97
N TYR A 266 -21.56 21.27 4.80
CA TYR A 266 -20.50 20.30 5.10
C TYR A 266 -20.79 18.90 4.53
N LEU A 267 -19.76 18.07 4.54
CA LEU A 267 -19.75 16.64 4.27
C LEU A 267 -19.12 15.93 5.48
N ILE A 268 -19.47 14.66 5.70
CA ILE A 268 -18.78 13.81 6.68
C ILE A 268 -17.74 12.96 5.95
N LYS A 269 -16.49 12.97 6.41
CA LYS A 269 -15.39 12.16 5.88
C LYS A 269 -14.63 11.48 7.01
N LEU A 270 -14.12 10.27 6.78
CA LEU A 270 -13.17 9.63 7.69
C LEU A 270 -11.79 10.27 7.47
N ILE A 271 -11.35 11.09 8.41
CA ILE A 271 -10.12 11.86 8.29
C ILE A 271 -9.04 11.24 9.18
N ALA A 272 -7.89 10.96 8.57
CA ALA A 272 -6.62 10.73 9.23
C ALA A 272 -5.92 12.08 9.45
N GLU A 273 -5.59 12.40 10.70
CA GLU A 273 -4.81 13.56 11.08
C GLU A 273 -3.48 13.09 11.67
N VAL A 274 -2.38 13.58 11.09
CA VAL A 274 -1.02 13.21 11.43
C VAL A 274 -0.24 14.47 11.76
N SER A 275 0.13 14.66 13.01
CA SER A 275 1.06 15.70 13.47
C SER A 275 1.93 15.15 14.60
N LYS A 276 2.85 15.98 15.12
CA LYS A 276 3.64 15.60 16.31
C LYS A 276 2.78 15.46 17.57
N GLU A 277 1.69 16.23 17.65
CA GLU A 277 0.82 16.32 18.81
C GLU A 277 -0.42 15.41 18.71
N ASN A 278 -0.82 15.02 17.50
CA ASN A 278 -2.04 14.28 17.28
C ASN A 278 -1.90 13.23 16.17
N LEU A 279 -2.21 11.98 16.51
CA LEU A 279 -2.39 10.87 15.58
C LEU A 279 -3.82 10.35 15.76
N SER A 280 -4.69 10.61 14.79
CA SER A 280 -6.09 10.19 14.90
C SER A 280 -6.73 9.86 13.57
N VAL A 281 -7.70 8.96 13.62
CA VAL A 281 -8.59 8.61 12.51
C VAL A 281 -10.02 8.69 13.02
N SER A 282 -10.82 9.59 12.47
CA SER A 282 -12.22 9.74 12.92
C SER A 282 -13.09 10.48 11.90
N PRO A 283 -14.42 10.30 11.95
CA PRO A 283 -15.32 11.12 11.16
C PRO A 283 -15.18 12.62 11.50
N ARG A 284 -15.13 13.45 10.46
CA ARG A 284 -15.01 14.91 10.56
C ARG A 284 -15.89 15.61 9.55
N LEU A 285 -16.34 16.80 9.90
CA LEU A 285 -17.02 17.72 8.98
C LEU A 285 -15.99 18.40 8.09
N VAL A 286 -16.20 18.34 6.77
CA VAL A 286 -15.39 19.05 5.78
C VAL A 286 -16.28 19.91 4.89
N LYS A 287 -15.80 21.08 4.47
CA LYS A 287 -16.58 21.97 3.61
C LYS A 287 -16.79 21.33 2.23
N LYS A 288 -17.99 21.42 1.67
CA LYS A 288 -18.35 20.82 0.35
C LYS A 288 -17.48 21.28 -0.82
N ASN A 289 -16.89 22.47 -0.75
CA ASN A 289 -16.07 23.03 -1.82
C ASN A 289 -14.58 23.07 -1.45
N SER A 290 -14.15 22.18 -0.54
CA SER A 290 -12.75 22.07 -0.12
C SER A 290 -12.05 20.92 -0.85
N PRO A 291 -10.70 20.87 -0.85
CA PRO A 291 -9.94 19.73 -1.38
C PRO A 291 -10.31 18.38 -0.73
N TYR A 292 -10.92 18.40 0.46
CA TYR A 292 -11.38 17.22 1.19
C TYR A 292 -12.72 16.65 0.67
N ALA A 293 -13.39 17.33 -0.25
CA ALA A 293 -14.67 16.91 -0.82
C ALA A 293 -14.54 15.89 -1.97
N ILE A 294 -13.53 15.03 -1.92
CA ILE A 294 -13.35 13.94 -2.89
C ILE A 294 -14.44 12.86 -2.71
N GLU A 295 -14.78 12.16 -3.79
CA GLU A 295 -15.86 11.17 -3.80
C GLU A 295 -15.39 9.78 -4.24
N GLY A 296 -16.25 8.79 -4.01
CA GLY A 296 -16.03 7.42 -4.43
C GLY A 296 -14.88 6.76 -3.67
N THR A 297 -14.09 5.94 -4.38
CA THR A 297 -12.97 5.17 -3.81
C THR A 297 -11.63 5.90 -3.89
N LEU A 298 -11.65 7.21 -4.15
CA LEU A 298 -10.45 8.04 -4.16
C LEU A 298 -9.88 8.19 -2.75
N ASN A 299 -8.55 8.31 -2.71
CA ASN A 299 -7.80 8.78 -1.55
C ASN A 299 -7.26 10.19 -1.82
N MET A 300 -6.98 10.89 -0.73
CA MET A 300 -6.36 12.20 -0.76
C MET A 300 -5.44 12.37 0.45
N ALA A 301 -4.35 13.10 0.27
CA ALA A 301 -3.54 13.61 1.37
C ALA A 301 -3.14 15.07 1.12
N THR A 302 -3.28 15.91 2.14
CA THR A 302 -2.80 17.29 2.19
C THR A 302 -1.62 17.37 3.15
N ILE A 303 -0.46 17.78 2.65
CA ILE A 303 0.76 18.02 3.41
C ILE A 303 0.85 19.50 3.75
N LYS A 304 1.01 19.83 5.04
CA LYS A 304 1.30 21.20 5.50
C LYS A 304 2.80 21.43 5.58
N THR A 305 3.28 22.40 4.81
CA THR A 305 4.68 22.80 4.72
C THR A 305 4.90 24.23 5.22
N ASP A 306 6.14 24.56 5.54
CA ASP A 306 6.58 25.91 5.92
C ASP A 306 6.62 26.90 4.75
N LEU A 307 6.95 26.44 3.54
CA LEU A 307 7.17 27.30 2.37
C LEU A 307 6.04 27.28 1.34
N ALA A 308 5.49 26.10 1.04
CA ALA A 308 4.46 25.91 0.01
C ALA A 308 3.03 25.91 0.60
N ASP A 309 2.90 26.21 1.89
CA ASP A 309 1.66 26.09 2.64
C ASP A 309 1.07 24.67 2.51
N GLU A 310 -0.14 24.51 1.97
CA GLU A 310 -0.79 23.21 1.80
C GLU A 310 -0.62 22.67 0.38
N VAL A 311 -0.09 21.45 0.26
CA VAL A 311 0.00 20.73 -1.01
C VAL A 311 -0.83 19.46 -0.94
N THR A 312 -1.78 19.33 -1.86
CA THR A 312 -2.74 18.21 -1.87
C THR A 312 -2.50 17.30 -3.05
N VAL A 313 -2.48 15.99 -2.80
CA VAL A 313 -2.42 14.92 -3.80
C VAL A 313 -3.68 14.06 -3.71
N VAL A 314 -4.23 13.69 -4.86
CA VAL A 314 -5.45 12.86 -4.99
C VAL A 314 -5.17 11.73 -5.97
N GLY A 315 -5.62 10.53 -5.64
CA GLY A 315 -5.46 9.37 -6.52
C GLY A 315 -6.30 8.19 -6.07
N LYS A 316 -6.23 7.08 -6.81
CA LYS A 316 -6.89 5.83 -6.39
C LYS A 316 -6.13 5.20 -5.23
N GLY A 317 -6.83 4.95 -4.13
CA GLY A 317 -6.29 4.41 -2.89
C GLY A 317 -6.01 2.92 -2.84
N ALA A 318 -6.55 2.18 -3.80
CA ALA A 318 -6.51 0.72 -3.88
C ALA A 318 -6.71 0.26 -5.33
N GLY A 319 -6.48 -1.03 -5.55
CA GLY A 319 -6.56 -1.67 -6.87
C GLY A 319 -5.30 -2.47 -7.17
N SER A 320 -5.46 -3.54 -7.95
CA SER A 320 -4.34 -4.46 -8.29
C SER A 320 -3.24 -3.73 -9.06
N LEU A 321 -3.59 -3.09 -10.17
CA LEU A 321 -2.62 -2.39 -11.02
C LEU A 321 -2.19 -1.05 -10.41
N GLU A 322 -3.10 -0.36 -9.71
CA GLU A 322 -2.83 0.88 -8.98
C GLU A 322 -1.75 0.68 -7.91
N THR A 323 -1.90 -0.31 -7.03
CA THR A 323 -0.91 -0.63 -5.99
C THR A 323 0.40 -1.10 -6.61
N ALA A 324 0.32 -1.92 -7.67
CA ALA A 324 1.50 -2.36 -8.41
C ALA A 324 2.27 -1.20 -9.05
N SER A 325 1.59 -0.10 -9.43
CA SER A 325 2.25 1.08 -10.01
C SER A 325 3.15 1.80 -9.01
N ALA A 326 2.75 1.87 -7.74
CA ALA A 326 3.58 2.40 -6.66
C ALA A 326 4.78 1.47 -6.38
N MET A 327 4.56 0.16 -6.29
CA MET A 327 5.65 -0.80 -6.12
C MET A 327 6.65 -0.73 -7.28
N LEU A 328 6.18 -0.62 -8.53
CA LEU A 328 7.05 -0.47 -9.69
C LEU A 328 7.85 0.85 -9.65
N THR A 329 7.26 1.92 -9.13
CA THR A 329 7.95 3.20 -8.91
C THR A 329 9.08 3.06 -7.91
N ASP A 330 8.84 2.35 -6.79
CA ASP A 330 9.87 2.07 -5.79
C ASP A 330 11.00 1.20 -6.36
N ILE A 331 10.68 0.18 -7.15
CA ILE A 331 11.68 -0.62 -7.89
C ILE A 331 12.54 0.28 -8.78
N ILE A 332 11.91 1.20 -9.53
CA ILE A 332 12.62 2.15 -10.40
C ILE A 332 13.49 3.12 -9.60
N ASN A 333 13.04 3.56 -8.43
CA ASN A 333 13.81 4.46 -7.58
C ASN A 333 15.06 3.76 -7.00
N ILE A 334 14.97 2.47 -6.67
CA ILE A 334 16.14 1.64 -6.32
C ILE A 334 17.09 1.52 -7.53
N ILE A 335 16.55 1.26 -8.73
CA ILE A 335 17.34 1.20 -9.97
C ILE A 335 18.14 2.50 -10.16
N LYS A 336 17.49 3.67 -10.13
CA LYS A 336 18.16 4.97 -10.32
C LYS A 336 19.27 5.24 -9.30
N LYS A 337 19.14 4.69 -8.09
CA LYS A 337 20.11 4.92 -7.00
C LYS A 337 21.33 4.01 -7.11
N LYS A 338 21.17 2.79 -7.64
CA LYS A 338 22.19 1.72 -7.58
C LYS A 338 22.76 1.29 -8.94
N TYR A 339 22.13 1.65 -10.05
CA TYR A 339 22.44 1.18 -11.39
C TYR A 339 22.64 2.36 -12.34
#